data_AF-A0A939H957-F1
#
_entry.id   AF-A0A939H957-F1
#
_cell.length_a   1.000
_cell.length_b   1.000
_cell.length_c   1.000
_cell.angle_alpha   90.00
_cell.angle_beta   90.00
_cell.angle_gamma   90.00
#
_symmetry.space_group_name_H-M   'P 1'
#
loop_
_entity.id
_entity.type
_entity.pdbx_description
1 polymer ?
#
loop_
_entity_poly.entity_id
_entity_poly.type
_entity_poly.pdbx_seq_one_letter_code
_entity_poly.pdbx_strand_id
1 'polypeptide(L)' 'MNQKNATKIPFMKMHGLGNDFVVMDERGIAPRVDAALAIAIADRHRGVGYDQLAVLTDSTEA' A
#
# COMPACT_ATOMS: atom_id res chain seq x y z
N MET A 1 10.54 -16.37 14.88
CA MET A 1 9.83 -16.51 13.59
C MET A 1 8.44 -15.90 13.73
N ASN A 2 8.28 -14.60 13.44
CA ASN A 2 6.95 -14.00 13.39
C ASN A 2 6.39 -14.27 11.99
N GLN A 3 5.43 -15.19 11.91
CA GLN A 3 4.58 -15.31 10.73
C GLN A 3 3.86 -13.97 10.54
N LYS A 4 4.39 -13.11 9.67
CA LYS A 4 3.60 -12.03 9.08
C LYS A 4 2.42 -12.72 8.42
N ASN A 5 1.21 -12.51 8.95
CA ASN A 5 -0.02 -13.04 8.37
C ASN A 5 -0.01 -12.77 6.87
N ALA A 6 0.18 -13.80 6.05
CA ALA A 6 0.40 -13.71 4.60
C ALA A 6 -0.77 -13.04 3.84
N THR A 7 -1.87 -12.77 4.54
CA THR A 7 -3.09 -12.14 4.03
C THR A 7 -3.15 -10.62 4.20
N LYS A 8 -2.35 -10.01 5.09
CA LYS A 8 -2.46 -8.56 5.39
C LYS A 8 -1.26 -7.78 4.85
N ILE A 9 -1.53 -6.66 4.18
CA ILE A 9 -0.52 -5.71 3.71
C ILE A 9 -0.53 -4.50 4.67
N PRO A 10 0.58 -4.21 5.38
CA PRO A 10 0.69 -3.02 6.19
C PRO A 10 0.60 -1.76 5.31
N PHE A 11 -0.11 -0.74 5.78
CA PHE A 11 -0.18 0.53 5.09
C PHE A 11 -0.24 1.70 6.06
N MET A 12 0.09 2.89 5.56
CA MET A 12 -0.09 4.16 6.24
C MET A 12 -0.85 5.11 5.33
N LYS A 13 -1.89 5.77 5.86
CA LYS A 13 -2.57 6.88 5.19
C LYS A 13 -2.04 8.19 5.75
N MET A 14 -1.67 9.10 4.86
CA MET A 14 -1.13 10.41 5.18
C MET A 14 -1.84 11.46 4.33
N HIS A 15 -1.86 12.70 4.80
CA HIS A 15 -2.42 13.82 4.04
C HIS A 15 -1.58 15.08 4.25
N GLY A 16 -1.47 15.92 3.23
CA GLY A 16 -0.73 17.18 3.29
C GLY A 16 -1.19 18.14 2.19
N LEU A 17 -1.45 19.39 2.55
CA LEU A 17 -1.87 20.46 1.63
C LEU A 17 -3.04 20.06 0.71
N GLY A 18 -3.97 19.23 1.19
CA GLY A 18 -5.14 18.78 0.43
C GLY A 18 -4.92 17.54 -0.44
N ASN A 19 -3.71 16.99 -0.51
CA ASN A 19 -3.41 15.73 -1.18
C ASN A 19 -3.37 14.59 -0.15
N ASP A 20 -4.14 13.52 -0.37
CA ASP A 20 -4.05 12.31 0.43
C ASP A 20 -3.25 11.22 -0.28
N PHE A 21 -2.33 10.60 0.46
CA PHE A 21 -1.48 9.54 -0.05
C PHE A 21 -1.48 8.33 0.86
N VAL A 22 -1.43 7.16 0.24
CA VAL A 22 -1.30 5.88 0.93
C VAL A 22 0.07 5.29 0.60
N VAL A 23 0.75 4.80 1.64
CA VAL A 23 2.01 4.05 1.51
C VAL A 23 1.72 2.61 1.88
N MET A 24 1.98 1.68 0.97
CA MET A 24 1.90 0.23 1.23
C MET A 24 3.30 -0.34 1.38
N ASP A 25 3.51 -1.16 2.41
CA ASP A 25 4.80 -1.77 2.69
C ASP A 25 4.80 -3.25 2.28
N GLU A 26 5.45 -3.55 1.15
CA GLU A 26 5.64 -4.90 0.63
C GLU A 26 7.03 -5.48 0.94
N ARG A 27 7.83 -4.80 1.78
CA ARG A 27 9.17 -5.29 2.11
C ARG A 27 9.11 -6.61 2.89
N GLY A 28 9.94 -7.56 2.47
CA GLY A 28 10.00 -8.90 3.02
C GLY A 28 8.74 -9.74 2.80
N ILE A 29 7.88 -9.39 1.83
CA ILE A 29 6.78 -10.22 1.33
C ILE A 29 6.78 -10.25 -0.20
N ALA A 30 6.07 -11.22 -0.79
CA ALA A 30 5.85 -11.22 -2.23
C ALA A 30 5.01 -10.00 -2.64
N PRO A 31 5.24 -9.39 -3.81
CA PRO A 31 4.40 -8.31 -4.33
C PRO A 31 2.93 -8.74 -4.47
N ARG A 32 2.02 -7.88 -4.05
CA ARG A 32 0.56 -8.10 -4.05
C ARG A 32 -0.22 -6.91 -4.59
N VAL A 33 0.36 -5.71 -4.55
CA VAL A 33 -0.24 -4.50 -5.10
C VAL A 33 -0.18 -4.56 -6.62
N ASP A 34 -1.33 -4.82 -7.23
CA ASP A 34 -1.57 -4.69 -8.65
C ASP A 34 -2.52 -3.52 -8.94
N ALA A 35 -2.79 -3.27 -10.23
CA ALA A 35 -3.68 -2.19 -10.65
C ALA A 35 -5.12 -2.37 -10.14
N ALA A 36 -5.63 -3.61 -10.06
CA ALA A 36 -6.99 -3.86 -9.61
C ALA A 36 -7.14 -3.57 -8.11
N LEU A 37 -6.16 -3.99 -7.31
CA LEU A 37 -6.11 -3.71 -5.88
C LEU A 37 -5.93 -2.22 -5.61
N ALA A 38 -5.05 -1.54 -6.36
CA ALA A 38 -4.90 -0.09 -6.26
C ALA A 38 -6.23 0.64 -6.50
N ILE A 39 -6.93 0.32 -7.60
CA ILE A 39 -8.24 0.90 -7.92
C ILE A 39 -9.26 0.62 -6.80
N ALA A 40 -9.32 -0.61 -6.30
CA ALA A 40 -10.24 -0.98 -5.23
C ALA A 40 -9.98 -0.19 -3.93
N ILE A 41 -8.71 0.07 -3.60
CA ILE A 41 -8.34 0.82 -2.40
C ILE A 41 -8.56 2.33 -2.57
N ALA A 42 -8.48 2.84 -3.80
CA ALA A 42 -8.76 4.24 -4.14
C ALA A 42 -10.24 4.63 -3.99
N ASP A 43 -11.16 3.66 -4.01
CA ASP A 43 -12.59 3.91 -3.76
C ASP A 43 -12.80 4.54 -2.38
N ARG A 44 -13.32 5.77 -2.32
CA ARG A 44 -13.53 6.51 -1.07
C ARG A 44 -14.71 5.99 -0.21
N HIS A 45 -15.58 5.16 -0.77
CA HIS A 45 -16.73 4.59 -0.07
C HIS A 45 -16.49 3.15 0.39
N ARG A 46 -15.73 2.38 -0.40
CA ARG A 46 -15.50 0.93 -0.15
C ARG A 46 -14.06 0.62 0.24
N GLY A 47 -13.13 1.53 -0.05
CA GLY A 47 -11.70 1.41 0.22
C GLY A 47 -11.20 2.49 1.18
N VAL A 48 -9.89 2.74 1.14
CA VAL A 48 -9.21 3.71 2.01
C VAL A 48 -9.38 5.13 1.47
N GLY A 49 -9.45 5.28 0.14
CA GLY A 49 -9.44 6.56 -0.56
C GLY A 49 -8.07 7.24 -0.54
N TYR A 50 -7.55 7.60 -1.70
CA TYR A 50 -6.32 8.37 -1.85
C TYR A 50 -6.26 9.03 -3.24
N ASP A 51 -5.45 10.07 -3.37
CA ASP A 51 -5.07 10.68 -4.64
C ASP A 51 -3.78 10.06 -5.19
N GLN A 52 -2.87 9.64 -4.30
CA GLN A 52 -1.60 8.98 -4.67
C GLN A 52 -1.31 7.70 -3.86
N LEU A 53 -0.67 6.72 -4.50
CA LEU A 53 -0.22 5.48 -3.89
C LEU A 53 1.28 5.30 -4.08
N ALA A 54 1.99 5.06 -2.98
CA ALA A 54 3.38 4.63 -2.98
C ALA A 54 3.48 3.19 -2.47
N VAL A 55 4.31 2.37 -3.12
CA VAL A 55 4.60 1.00 -2.71
C VAL A 55 6.07 0.88 -2.37
N LEU A 56 6.38 0.46 -1.15
CA LEU A 56 7.73 0.17 -0.71
C LEU A 56 8.03 -1.30 -0.97
N THR A 57 9.02 -1.56 -1.82
CA THR A 57 9.53 -2.90 -2.12
C THR A 57 10.96 -3.03 -1.63
N ASP A 58 11.43 -4.27 -1.50
CA ASP A 58 12.86 -4.50 -1.32
C ASP A 58 13.61 -4.02 -2.58
N SER A 59 14.73 -3.33 -2.37
CA SER A 59 15.61 -2.92 -3.47
C SER A 59 16.40 -4.13 -3.95
N THR A 60 16.56 -4.26 -5.27
CA THR A 60 17.50 -5.21 -5.87
C THR A 60 18.90 -4.62 -6.02
N GLU A 61 19.05 -3.32 -5.76
CA GLU A 61 20.31 -2.56 -5.85
C GLU A 61 20.79 -2.20 -4.43
N ALA A 62 22.11 -2.22 -4.22
CA ALA A 62 22.77 -2.00 -2.93
C ALA A 62 22.94 -0.51 -2.59
#